data_AF-A0A5K1HKU3-F1
#
_entry.id   AF-A0A5K1HKU3-F1
#
_cell.length_a   1.000
_cell.length_b   1.000
_cell.length_c   1.000
_cell.angle_alpha   90.00
_cell.angle_beta   90.00
_cell.angle_gamma   90.00
#
_symmetry.space_group_name_H-M   'P 1'
#
loop_
_entity.id
_entity.type
_entity.pdbx_description
1 polymer ?
#
loop_
_entity_poly.entity_id
_entity_poly.type
_entity_poly.pdbx_seq_one_letter_code
_entity_poly.pdbx_strand_id
1 'polypeptide(L)'
;MLIEGRARGIEELQTNVQKSFHSVNRRLNIAIARVARPYGQPNILAEYIALQLKNRVSFRKAMKKAIELAEQADAKGIQVQIAGRLNGNELPALNGLEKVGFPYRPFE
;
A
#
# COMPACT_ATOMS: atom_id res chain seq x y z
N MET A 1 11.76 -2.23 6.35
CA MET A 1 12.74 -1.14 6.23
C MET A 1 12.79 -0.18 7.43
N LEU A 2 11.70 0.15 8.13
CA LEU A 2 11.76 1.10 9.27
C LEU A 2 12.39 0.56 10.57
N ILE A 3 12.73 -0.73 10.66
CA ILE A 3 13.12 -1.39 11.92
C ILE A 3 14.61 -1.81 11.96
N GLU A 4 15.33 -1.77 10.84
CA GLU A 4 16.74 -2.20 10.79
C GLU A 4 17.72 -1.14 11.36
N GLY A 5 17.26 0.08 11.68
CA GLY A 5 18.07 1.17 12.24
C GLY A 5 17.44 1.85 13.46
N ARG A 6 16.95 1.06 14.43
CA ARG A 6 15.96 1.38 15.49
C ARG A 6 16.02 2.73 16.23
N ALA A 7 17.15 3.43 16.31
CA ALA A 7 17.25 4.68 17.09
C ALA A 7 17.19 5.94 16.20
N ARG A 8 18.07 6.04 15.19
CA ARG A 8 18.20 7.25 14.37
C ARG A 8 16.93 7.61 13.61
N GLY A 9 16.26 6.61 13.01
CA GLY A 9 15.07 6.88 12.20
C GLY A 9 13.91 7.48 13.00
N ILE A 10 13.77 7.11 14.28
CA ILE A 10 12.69 7.63 15.15
C ILE A 10 13.04 9.03 15.64
N GLU A 11 14.29 9.26 16.03
CA GLU A 11 14.80 10.58 16.46
C GLU A 11 14.74 11.61 15.32
N GLU A 12 15.10 11.19 14.10
CA GLU A 12 14.99 12.00 12.88
C GLU A 12 13.52 12.33 12.58
N LEU A 13 12.61 11.36 12.71
CA LEU A 13 11.18 11.60 12.51
C LEU A 13 10.64 12.62 13.51
N GLN A 14 11.00 12.46 14.79
CA GLN A 14 10.57 13.36 15.86
C GLN A 14 11.06 14.78 15.60
N THR A 15 12.33 14.93 15.20
CA THR A 15 12.93 16.22 14.86
C THR A 15 12.25 16.87 13.65
N ASN A 16 11.96 16.09 12.60
CA ASN A 16 11.30 16.60 11.40
C ASN A 16 9.87 17.05 11.68
N VAL A 17 9.11 16.26 12.43
CA VAL A 17 7.74 16.65 12.83
C VAL A 17 7.79 17.88 13.73
N GLN A 18 8.70 17.94 14.70
CA GLN A 18 8.82 19.11 15.58
C GLN A 18 9.15 20.40 14.81
N LYS A 19 10.01 20.33 13.78
CA LYS A 19 10.30 21.45 12.88
C LYS A 19 9.08 21.89 12.09
N SER A 20 8.34 20.97 11.48
CA SER A 20 7.15 21.30 10.66
C SER A 20 6.01 21.92 11.45
N PHE A 21 5.83 21.55 12.73
CA PHE A 21 4.70 22.02 13.55
C PHE A 21 5.00 23.28 14.38
N HIS A 22 6.19 23.89 14.25
CA HIS A 22 6.64 25.07 15.02
C HIS A 22 6.31 25.01 16.52
N SER A 23 6.20 23.80 17.07
CA SER A 23 5.67 23.57 18.40
C SER A 23 6.84 23.45 19.37
N VAL A 24 7.36 24.60 19.78
CA VAL A 24 8.49 24.71 20.71
C VAL A 24 8.14 24.13 22.11
N ASN A 25 6.84 24.00 22.42
CA ASN A 25 6.36 23.70 23.77
C ASN A 25 5.53 22.41 23.91
N ARG A 26 5.47 21.55 22.89
CA ARG A 26 4.72 20.27 22.95
C ARG A 26 5.65 19.08 22.72
N ARG A 27 5.70 18.16 23.68
CA ARG A 27 6.41 16.89 23.53
C ARG A 27 5.56 15.94 22.69
N LEU A 28 6.08 15.55 21.53
CA LEU A 28 5.47 14.57 20.63
C LEU A 28 6.00 13.18 20.96
N ASN A 29 5.09 12.27 21.31
CA ASN A 29 5.41 10.85 21.53
C ASN A 29 5.00 10.06 20.28
N ILE A 30 5.97 9.40 19.65
CA ILE A 30 5.74 8.58 18.46
C ILE A 30 5.81 7.11 18.87
N ALA A 31 4.74 6.35 18.64
CA ALA A 31 4.68 4.92 18.89
C ALA A 31 4.56 4.16 17.57
N ILE A 32 5.34 3.09 17.42
CA ILE A 32 5.30 2.22 16.24
C ILE A 32 4.51 0.97 16.60
N ALA A 33 3.33 0.81 16.00
CA ALA A 33 2.57 -0.42 16.07
C ALA A 33 2.93 -1.34 14.89
N ARG A 34 3.18 -2.62 15.18
CA ARG A 34 3.35 -3.64 14.13
C ARG A 34 1.99 -4.13 13.67
N VAL A 35 1.83 -4.25 12.36
CA VAL A 35 0.65 -4.85 11.74
C VAL A 35 0.93 -6.35 11.55
N ALA A 36 0.12 -7.21 12.17
CA ALA A 36 0.31 -8.66 12.10
C ALA A 36 0.12 -9.22 10.68
N ARG A 37 -0.83 -8.67 9.93
CA ARG A 37 -1.17 -9.07 8.55
C ARG A 37 -1.10 -7.85 7.63
N PRO A 38 0.10 -7.50 7.12
CA PRO A 38 0.29 -6.27 6.36
C PRO A 38 -0.55 -6.22 5.09
N TYR A 39 -0.70 -7.35 4.39
CA TYR A 39 -1.47 -7.44 3.15
C TYR A 39 -3.00 -7.42 3.35
N GLY A 40 -3.47 -7.49 4.60
CA GLY A 40 -4.87 -7.23 4.92
C GLY A 40 -5.20 -5.72 4.95
N GLN A 41 -4.19 -4.86 4.99
CA GLN A 41 -4.39 -3.41 4.95
C GLN A 41 -4.36 -2.89 3.50
N PRO A 42 -5.42 -2.20 3.04
CA PRO A 42 -5.50 -1.68 1.68
C PRO A 42 -4.32 -0.77 1.30
N ASN A 43 -3.85 0.06 2.23
CA ASN A 43 -2.76 1.01 1.97
C ASN A 43 -1.44 0.30 1.62
N ILE A 44 -1.09 -0.75 2.39
CA ILE A 44 0.14 -1.51 2.17
C ILE A 44 0.05 -2.27 0.84
N LEU A 45 -1.14 -2.82 0.53
CA LEU A 45 -1.36 -3.53 -0.72
C LEU A 45 -1.32 -2.59 -1.94
N ALA A 46 -1.84 -1.37 -1.82
CA ALA A 46 -1.77 -0.34 -2.86
C ALA A 46 -0.32 0.08 -3.13
N GLU A 47 0.48 0.31 -2.08
CA GLU A 47 1.92 0.58 -2.21
C GLU A 47 2.66 -0.58 -2.88
N TYR A 48 2.31 -1.82 -2.54
CA TYR A 48 2.86 -3.00 -3.19
C TYR A 48 2.58 -3.00 -4.69
N ILE A 49 1.33 -2.78 -5.11
CA ILE A 49 0.95 -2.71 -6.54
C ILE A 49 1.71 -1.56 -7.23
N ALA A 50 1.78 -0.39 -6.61
CA ALA A 50 2.50 0.77 -7.15
C ALA A 50 3.99 0.46 -7.37
N LEU A 51 4.62 -0.26 -6.44
CA LEU A 51 6.02 -0.68 -6.56
C LEU A 51 6.21 -1.68 -7.71
N GLN A 52 5.31 -2.64 -7.88
CA GLN A 52 5.36 -3.60 -9.00
C GLN A 52 5.24 -2.87 -10.36
N LEU A 53 4.32 -1.89 -10.46
CA LEU A 53 4.17 -1.08 -11.65
C LEU A 53 5.41 -0.20 -11.92
N LYS A 54 6.03 0.37 -10.88
CA LYS A 54 7.30 1.10 -10.98
C LYS A 54 8.42 0.21 -11.52
N ASN A 55 8.43 -1.06 -11.11
CA ASN A 55 9.38 -2.08 -11.58
C ASN A 55 9.02 -2.66 -12.96
N ARG A 56 8.07 -2.05 -13.69
CA ARG A 56 7.62 -2.47 -15.03
C ARG A 56 7.04 -3.88 -15.07
N VAL A 57 6.55 -4.40 -13.95
CA VAL A 57 5.79 -5.65 -13.94
C VAL A 57 4.44 -5.41 -14.61
N SER A 58 3.96 -6.37 -15.39
CA SER A 58 2.65 -6.23 -16.04
C SER A 58 1.55 -6.07 -15.00
N PHE A 59 0.65 -5.12 -15.24
CA PHE A 59 -0.44 -4.78 -14.33
C PHE A 59 -1.30 -6.01 -13.96
N ARG A 60 -1.56 -6.91 -14.93
CA ARG A 60 -2.26 -8.19 -14.68
C ARG A 60 -1.55 -9.08 -13.67
N LYS A 61 -0.21 -9.19 -13.76
CA LYS A 61 0.59 -9.98 -12.82
C LYS A 61 0.60 -9.34 -11.43
N ALA A 62 0.75 -8.02 -11.38
CA ALA A 62 0.70 -7.26 -10.13
C ALA A 62 -0.67 -7.41 -9.42
N MET A 63 -1.77 -7.29 -10.16
CA MET A 63 -3.13 -7.48 -9.64
C MET A 63 -3.37 -8.90 -9.16
N LYS A 64 -3.03 -9.91 -9.96
CA LYS A 64 -3.17 -11.32 -9.55
C LYS A 64 -2.39 -11.58 -8.26
N LYS A 65 -1.16 -11.06 -8.16
CA LYS A 65 -0.34 -11.25 -6.97
C LYS A 65 -0.89 -10.54 -5.75
N ALA A 66 -1.45 -9.34 -5.93
CA ALA A 66 -2.10 -8.61 -4.85
C ALA A 66 -3.33 -9.35 -4.31
N ILE A 67 -4.11 -10.00 -5.18
CA ILE A 67 -5.25 -10.83 -4.77
C ILE A 67 -4.77 -12.04 -3.96
N GLU A 68 -3.77 -12.78 -4.46
CA GLU A 68 -3.18 -13.92 -3.73
C GLU A 68 -2.69 -13.52 -2.33
N LEU A 69 -2.05 -12.35 -2.21
CA LEU A 69 -1.55 -11.84 -0.93
C LEU A 69 -2.68 -11.42 0.03
N ALA A 70 -3.79 -10.89 -0.51
CA ALA A 70 -4.97 -10.54 0.27
C ALA A 70 -5.72 -11.79 0.76
N GLU A 71 -5.81 -12.83 -0.07
CA GLU A 71 -6.36 -14.14 0.31
C GLU A 71 -5.54 -14.76 1.45
N GLN A 72 -4.21 -14.74 1.36
CA GLN A 72 -3.32 -15.22 2.43
C GLN A 72 -3.43 -14.42 3.73
N ALA A 73 -3.96 -13.20 3.68
CA ALA A 73 -4.22 -12.38 4.86
C ALA A 73 -5.61 -12.61 5.48
N ASP A 74 -6.37 -13.59 4.98
CA ASP A 74 -7.79 -13.86 5.27
C ASP A 74 -8.70 -12.65 5.02
N ALA A 75 -8.45 -11.92 3.93
CA ALA A 75 -9.39 -10.87 3.52
C ALA A 75 -10.72 -11.51 3.09
N LYS A 76 -11.84 -11.00 3.62
CA LYS A 76 -13.19 -11.49 3.28
C LYS A 76 -13.59 -11.23 1.83
N GLY A 77 -13.04 -10.17 1.24
CA GLY A 77 -13.29 -9.71 -0.11
C GLY A 77 -12.27 -8.66 -0.48
N ILE A 78 -11.90 -8.60 -1.74
CA ILE A 78 -11.01 -7.55 -2.26
C ILE A 78 -11.49 -7.15 -3.65
N GLN A 79 -11.40 -5.85 -3.93
CA GLN A 79 -11.57 -5.30 -5.26
C GLN A 79 -10.39 -4.38 -5.56
N VAL A 80 -9.63 -4.70 -6.60
CA VAL A 80 -8.53 -3.88 -7.10
C VAL A 80 -8.97 -3.24 -8.41
N GLN A 81 -8.84 -1.93 -8.51
CA GLN A 81 -9.12 -1.16 -9.72
C GLN A 81 -7.90 -0.34 -10.10
N ILE A 82 -7.42 -0.51 -11.33
CA ILE A 82 -6.34 0.29 -11.89
C ILE A 82 -6.88 1.01 -13.12
N ALA A 83 -6.59 2.30 -13.21
CA ALA A 83 -6.98 3.17 -14.31
C ALA A 83 -5.74 3.86 -14.89
N GLY A 84 -5.68 4.02 -16.21
CA GLY A 84 -4.67 4.84 -16.87
C GLY A 84 -4.01 4.17 -18.08
N ARG A 85 -2.87 4.71 -18.50
CA ARG A 85 -2.11 4.23 -19.66
C ARG A 85 -1.26 3.01 -19.28
N LEU A 86 -1.87 1.84 -19.41
CA LEU A 86 -1.23 0.57 -19.11
C LEU A 86 -0.52 0.03 -20.36
N ASN A 87 0.71 -0.47 -20.22
CA ASN A 87 1.52 -1.16 -21.24
C ASN A 87 1.98 -0.39 -22.49
N GLY A 88 1.86 0.93 -22.58
CA GLY A 88 2.45 1.68 -23.71
C GLY A 88 1.85 1.37 -25.09
N ASN A 89 0.77 0.60 -25.18
CA ASN A 89 0.04 0.38 -26.42
C ASN A 89 -0.88 1.57 -26.70
N GLU A 90 -0.81 2.05 -27.94
CA GLU A 90 -1.39 3.27 -28.49
C GLU A 90 -2.91 3.18 -28.76
N LEU A 91 -3.65 2.31 -28.08
CA LEU A 91 -5.11 2.39 -28.09
C LEU A 91 -5.57 3.19 -26.87
N PRO A 92 -5.94 4.47 -27.03
CA PRO A 92 -6.59 5.24 -25.98
C PRO A 92 -8.02 4.71 -25.84
N ALA A 93 -8.18 3.52 -25.27
CA ALA A 93 -9.45 3.15 -24.69
C ALA A 93 -9.62 4.08 -23.48
N LEU A 94 -10.35 5.18 -23.72
CA LEU A 94 -10.66 6.30 -22.85
C LEU A 94 -11.07 5.89 -21.42
N ASN A 95 -11.40 4.61 -21.18
CA ASN A 95 -11.82 4.04 -19.90
C ASN A 95 -11.12 2.70 -19.59
N GLY A 96 -9.78 2.66 -19.57
CA GLY A 96 -9.00 1.48 -19.19
C GLY A 96 -9.12 1.14 -17.69
N LEU A 97 -10.32 0.75 -17.26
CA LEU A 97 -10.62 0.29 -15.90
C LEU A 97 -10.50 -1.22 -15.88
N GLU A 98 -9.39 -1.75 -15.37
CA GLU A 98 -9.31 -3.18 -15.07
C GLU A 98 -9.71 -3.37 -13.61
N LYS A 99 -10.79 -4.11 -13.39
CA LYS A 99 -11.32 -4.47 -12.07
C LYS A 99 -11.17 -5.97 -11.88
N VAL A 100 -10.45 -6.39 -10.86
CA VAL A 100 -10.29 -7.81 -10.51
C VAL A 100 -10.38 -7.95 -8.99
N GLY A 101 -11.05 -9.00 -8.54
CA GLY A 101 -11.30 -9.23 -7.13
C GLY A 101 -12.17 -10.45 -6.87
N PHE A 102 -12.27 -10.86 -5.61
CA PHE A 102 -13.23 -11.86 -5.16
C PHE A 102 -14.27 -11.20 -4.24
N PRO A 103 -15.53 -11.65 -4.31
CA PRO A 103 -16.62 -11.04 -3.57
C PRO A 103 -16.45 -11.20 -2.06
N TYR A 104 -17.00 -10.24 -1.31
CA TYR A 104 -17.07 -10.31 0.14
C TYR A 104 -17.86 -11.55 0.57
N ARG A 105 -17.19 -12.48 1.25
CA ARG A 105 -17.84 -13.62 1.90
C ARG A 105 -18.14 -13.25 3.36
N PRO A 106 -19.42 -13.15 3.76
CA PRO A 106 -19.76 -13.05 5.18
C PRO A 106 -19.31 -14.32 5.92
N PHE A 107 -18.95 -14.18 7.21
CA PHE A 107 -18.74 -15.36 8.04
C PHE A 107 -20.09 -16.04 8.28
N GLU A 108 -20.13 -17.36 8.13
CA GLU A 108 -21.18 -18.20 8.73
C GLU A 108 -21.09 -18.15 10.25
#